data_AF-A0A453GC82-F1
#
_entry.id   AF-A0A453GC82-F1
#
_cell.length_a   1.000
_cell.length_b   1.000
_cell.length_c   1.000
_cell.angle_alpha   90.00
_cell.angle_beta   90.00
_cell.angle_gamma   90.00
#
_symmetry.space_group_name_H-M   'P 1'
#
loop_
_entity.id
_entity.type
_entity.pdbx_description
1 polymer ?
#
loop_
_entity_poly.entity_id
_entity_poly.type
_entity_poly.pdbx_seq_one_letter_code
_entity_poly.pdbx_strand_id
1 'polypeptide(L)'
;MPSVFFVLHSVQFVKRLIVLQVNHTKRELHNFLITTLYREELFGDILREPDEITTKRRQIRDTLKVLQQAYKTLDEIPLEAETVERGYSLDSDATGLPRVHGVYDGSSPYSTPKQTRPRKSSHSGEQQQPFSGNGF
;
A
#
# COMPACT_ATOMS: atom_id res chain seq x y z
N MET A 1 38.76 55.09 -14.07
CA MET A 1 38.23 54.11 -13.09
C MET A 1 37.66 52.88 -13.83
N PRO A 2 38.50 51.90 -14.20
CA PRO A 2 38.10 50.73 -14.99
C PRO A 2 37.34 49.62 -14.22
N SER A 3 37.31 49.67 -12.89
CA SER A 3 36.78 48.60 -12.04
C SER A 3 35.26 48.35 -12.23
N VAL A 4 34.46 49.39 -12.38
CA VAL A 4 32.98 49.28 -12.48
C VAL A 4 32.56 48.66 -13.82
N PHE A 5 33.27 49.00 -14.90
CA PHE A 5 33.05 48.42 -16.23
C PHE A 5 33.39 46.93 -16.26
N PHE A 6 34.49 46.54 -15.61
CA PHE A 6 34.89 45.13 -15.51
C PHE A 6 33.88 44.29 -14.72
N VAL A 7 33.37 44.81 -13.59
CA VAL A 7 32.34 44.15 -12.79
C VAL A 7 31.03 44.01 -13.58
N LEU A 8 30.58 45.07 -14.26
CA LEU A 8 29.36 45.02 -15.06
C LEU A 8 29.49 44.03 -16.23
N HIS A 9 30.62 44.04 -16.93
CA HIS A 9 30.89 43.10 -18.03
C HIS A 9 30.94 41.65 -17.52
N SER A 10 31.57 41.40 -16.38
CA SER A 10 31.63 40.07 -15.75
C SER A 10 30.25 39.55 -15.36
N VAL A 11 29.39 40.39 -14.76
CA VAL A 11 28.01 40.01 -14.44
C VAL A 11 27.19 39.72 -15.70
N GLN A 12 27.36 40.52 -16.75
CA GLN A 12 26.67 40.29 -18.03
C GLN A 12 27.16 39.01 -18.73
N PHE A 13 28.45 38.70 -18.63
CA PHE A 13 29.03 37.46 -19.15
C PHE A 13 28.42 36.22 -18.47
N VAL A 14 28.37 36.21 -17.14
CA VAL A 14 27.79 35.08 -16.37
C VAL A 14 26.31 34.90 -16.72
N LYS A 15 25.53 35.97 -16.86
CA LYS A 15 24.12 35.89 -17.30
C LYS A 15 23.98 35.25 -18.67
N ARG A 16 24.80 35.66 -19.64
CA ARG A 16 24.80 35.06 -20.99
C ARG A 16 25.19 33.60 -20.95
N LEU A 17 26.21 33.24 -20.16
CA LEU A 17 26.67 31.86 -20.02
C LEU A 17 25.58 30.97 -19.40
N ILE A 18 24.94 31.41 -18.32
CA ILE A 18 23.83 30.67 -17.70
C ILE A 18 22.67 30.50 -18.68
N VAL A 19 22.22 31.59 -19.32
CA VAL A 19 21.10 31.54 -20.28
C VAL A 19 21.45 30.63 -21.47
N LEU A 20 22.68 30.67 -21.97
CA LEU A 20 23.11 29.84 -23.09
C LEU A 20 23.18 28.37 -22.67
N GLN A 21 23.90 28.06 -21.59
CA GLN A 21 24.15 26.68 -21.18
C GLN A 21 22.89 26.00 -20.67
N VAL A 22 22.15 26.65 -19.77
CA VAL A 22 20.92 26.06 -19.21
C VAL A 22 19.87 25.85 -20.31
N ASN A 23 19.66 26.83 -21.20
CA ASN A 23 18.67 26.68 -22.26
C ASN A 23 19.12 25.69 -23.34
N HIS A 24 20.41 25.67 -23.68
CA HIS A 24 20.95 24.72 -24.64
C HIS A 24 20.80 23.30 -24.09
N THR A 25 21.32 23.01 -22.90
CA THR A 25 21.21 21.68 -22.29
C THR A 25 19.76 21.27 -22.08
N LYS A 26 18.87 22.18 -21.67
CA LYS A 26 17.43 21.89 -21.55
C LYS A 26 16.85 21.43 -22.89
N ARG A 27 17.09 22.19 -23.98
CA ARG A 27 16.56 21.86 -25.31
C ARG A 27 17.15 20.57 -25.84
N GLU A 28 18.47 20.40 -25.76
CA GLU A 28 19.16 19.19 -26.24
C GLU A 28 18.71 17.95 -25.48
N LEU A 29 18.57 18.04 -24.15
CA LEU A 29 18.11 16.93 -23.33
C LEU A 29 16.66 16.56 -23.67
N HIS A 30 15.76 17.55 -23.83
CA HIS A 30 14.38 17.29 -24.23
C HIS A 30 14.32 16.58 -25.59
N ASN A 31 15.03 17.10 -26.58
CA ASN A 31 15.08 16.50 -27.92
C ASN A 31 15.66 15.08 -27.84
N PHE A 32 16.77 14.90 -27.13
CA PHE A 32 17.40 13.60 -26.95
C PHE A 32 16.45 12.59 -26.30
N LEU A 33 15.76 12.96 -25.21
CA LEU A 33 14.81 12.09 -24.52
C LEU A 33 13.65 11.68 -25.44
N ILE A 34 13.08 12.61 -26.22
CA ILE A 34 12.04 12.29 -27.19
C ILE A 34 12.58 11.32 -28.25
N THR A 35 13.72 11.64 -28.87
CA THR A 35 14.28 10.80 -29.93
C THR A 35 14.81 9.46 -29.45
N THR A 36 15.07 9.30 -28.14
CA THR A 36 15.68 8.08 -27.59
C THR A 36 14.66 7.21 -26.89
N LEU A 37 13.73 7.79 -26.12
CA LEU A 37 12.77 7.03 -25.31
C LEU A 37 11.40 6.85 -25.98
N TYR A 38 11.00 7.75 -26.89
CA TYR A 38 9.69 7.71 -27.56
C TYR A 38 9.73 6.85 -28.83
N ARG A 39 10.21 5.62 -28.66
CA ARG A 39 10.41 4.63 -29.70
C ARG A 39 9.59 3.39 -29.36
N GLU A 40 8.66 3.02 -30.25
CA GLU A 40 7.74 1.90 -30.01
C GLU A 40 8.50 0.59 -29.76
N GLU A 41 9.62 0.40 -30.46
CA GLU A 41 10.51 -0.75 -30.30
C GLU A 41 11.13 -0.87 -28.91
N LEU A 42 11.25 0.23 -28.16
CA LEU A 42 11.83 0.26 -26.81
C LEU A 42 10.78 0.23 -25.69
N PHE A 43 9.50 0.48 -25.99
CA PHE A 43 8.46 0.54 -24.96
C PHE A 43 8.32 -0.77 -24.19
N GLY A 44 8.48 -1.91 -24.87
CA GLY A 44 8.44 -3.21 -24.22
C GLY A 44 9.49 -3.38 -23.13
N ASP A 45 10.68 -2.81 -23.30
CA ASP A 45 11.79 -2.92 -22.37
C ASP A 45 11.79 -1.80 -21.33
N ILE A 46 11.59 -0.55 -21.75
CA ILE A 46 11.61 0.63 -20.87
C ILE A 46 10.42 0.64 -19.92
N LEU A 47 9.24 0.19 -20.39
CA LEU A 47 8.02 0.13 -19.58
C LEU A 47 7.85 -1.23 -18.90
N ARG A 48 8.80 -2.16 -19.06
CA ARG A 48 8.77 -3.44 -18.36
C ARG A 48 8.88 -3.18 -16.87
N GLU A 49 7.85 -3.60 -16.14
CA GLU A 49 7.90 -3.59 -14.70
C GLU A 49 8.88 -4.64 -14.17
N PRO A 50 9.58 -4.35 -13.07
CA PRO A 50 10.43 -5.33 -12.43
C PRO A 50 9.59 -6.51 -11.91
N ASP A 51 10.17 -7.71 -11.95
CA ASP A 51 9.48 -8.97 -11.72
C ASP A 51 8.89 -9.05 -10.29
N GLU A 52 9.51 -8.39 -9.31
CA GLU A 52 9.02 -8.32 -7.93
C GLU A 52 7.71 -7.54 -7.85
N ILE A 53 7.56 -6.45 -8.62
CA ILE A 53 6.33 -5.66 -8.67
C ILE A 53 5.22 -6.45 -9.35
N THR A 54 5.53 -7.09 -10.47
CA THR A 54 4.59 -7.94 -11.21
C THR A 54 4.07 -9.08 -10.33
N THR A 55 4.97 -9.76 -9.62
CA THR A 55 4.64 -10.88 -8.74
C THR A 55 3.78 -10.44 -7.56
N LYS A 56 4.18 -9.36 -6.87
CA LYS A 56 3.40 -8.80 -5.75
C LYS A 56 2.00 -8.38 -6.20
N ARG A 57 1.90 -7.70 -7.35
CA ARG A 57 0.61 -7.30 -7.92
C ARG A 57 -0.29 -8.49 -8.20
N ARG A 58 0.26 -9.56 -8.77
CA ARG A 58 -0.48 -10.81 -9.01
C ARG A 58 -0.99 -11.40 -7.71
N GLN A 59 -0.11 -11.57 -6.72
CA GLN A 59 -0.47 -12.11 -5.40
C GLN A 59 -1.60 -11.30 -4.74
N ILE A 60 -1.49 -9.97 -4.72
CA ILE A 60 -2.51 -9.09 -4.14
C ILE A 60 -3.86 -9.24 -4.86
N ARG A 61 -3.85 -9.29 -6.20
CA ARG A 61 -5.08 -9.49 -6.99
C ARG A 61 -5.72 -10.84 -6.70
N ASP A 62 -4.93 -11.90 -6.53
CA ASP A 62 -5.43 -13.23 -6.23
C ASP A 62 -6.02 -13.28 -4.82
N THR A 63 -5.33 -12.71 -3.82
CA THR A 63 -5.85 -12.57 -2.45
C THR A 63 -7.15 -11.75 -2.43
N LEU A 64 -7.20 -10.64 -3.17
CA LEU A 64 -8.39 -9.79 -3.26
C LEU A 64 -9.60 -10.59 -3.77
N LYS A 65 -9.43 -11.41 -4.81
CA LYS A 65 -10.52 -12.25 -5.34
C LYS A 65 -11.04 -13.23 -4.29
N VAL A 66 -10.13 -13.87 -3.55
CA VAL A 66 -10.50 -14.82 -2.48
C VAL A 66 -11.27 -14.10 -1.36
N LEU A 67 -10.78 -12.94 -0.92
CA LEU A 67 -11.45 -12.15 0.12
C LEU A 67 -12.83 -11.65 -0.33
N GLN A 68 -12.96 -11.21 -1.58
CA GLN A 68 -14.25 -10.80 -2.14
C GLN A 68 -15.23 -11.96 -2.23
N GLN A 69 -14.76 -13.16 -2.60
CA GLN A 69 -15.60 -14.34 -2.61
C GLN A 69 -16.03 -14.75 -1.20
N ALA A 70 -15.10 -14.74 -0.24
CA ALA A 70 -15.42 -15.01 1.16
C ALA A 70 -16.45 -14.02 1.71
N TYR A 71 -16.33 -12.74 1.35
CA TYR A 71 -17.31 -11.72 1.72
C TYR A 71 -18.71 -12.02 1.15
N LYS A 72 -18.82 -12.35 -0.15
CA LYS A 72 -20.10 -12.75 -0.75
C LYS A 72 -20.70 -13.97 -0.06
N THR A 73 -19.88 -14.97 0.23
CA THR A 73 -20.34 -16.17 0.94
C THR A 73 -20.83 -15.87 2.36
N LEU A 74 -20.27 -14.87 3.05
CA LEU A 74 -20.78 -14.43 4.35
C LEU A 74 -22.11 -13.66 4.25
N ASP A 75 -22.25 -12.81 3.22
CA ASP A 75 -23.46 -12.01 2.98
C ASP A 75 -24.67 -12.89 2.58
N GLU A 76 -24.40 -14.04 1.95
CA GLU A 76 -25.40 -15.03 1.55
C GLU A 76 -25.87 -15.96 2.68
N ILE A 77 -25.33 -15.87 3.91
CA ILE A 77 -25.80 -16.67 5.06
C ILE A 77 -27.08 -16.03 5.62
N PRO A 78 -28.25 -16.65 5.45
CA PRO A 78 -29.49 -16.09 5.97
C PRO A 78 -29.52 -16.16 7.51
N LEU A 79 -30.18 -15.19 8.14
CA LEU A 79 -30.43 -15.10 9.59
C LEU A 79 -31.25 -16.26 10.21
N GLU A 80 -31.44 -17.39 9.50
CA GLU A 80 -32.28 -18.50 9.97
C GLU A 80 -31.71 -19.24 11.20
N ALA A 81 -30.43 -19.02 11.54
CA ALA A 81 -29.84 -19.52 12.77
C ALA A 81 -30.46 -18.90 14.06
N GLU A 82 -31.19 -17.78 13.96
CA GLU A 82 -31.90 -17.20 15.11
C GLU A 82 -33.20 -17.96 15.45
N THR A 83 -33.69 -18.84 14.57
CA THR A 83 -34.93 -19.59 14.79
C THR A 83 -34.73 -21.01 15.36
N VAL A 84 -33.49 -21.48 15.49
CA VAL A 84 -33.18 -22.82 16.02
C VAL A 84 -33.07 -22.84 17.56
N GLU A 85 -33.26 -21.71 18.26
CA GLU A 85 -33.42 -21.73 19.72
C GLU A 85 -34.82 -22.21 20.15
N ARG A 86 -35.77 -22.36 19.23
CA ARG A 86 -37.14 -22.83 19.52
C ARG A 86 -37.36 -24.30 19.15
N GLY A 87 -36.36 -25.14 19.35
CA GLY A 87 -36.38 -26.55 18.94
C GLY A 87 -35.89 -27.56 19.97
N TYR A 88 -35.47 -27.16 21.17
CA TYR A 88 -35.11 -28.10 22.24
C TYR A 88 -36.35 -28.42 23.10
N SER A 89 -37.34 -29.10 22.53
CA SER A 89 -38.24 -29.87 23.39
C SER A 89 -37.42 -31.00 24.01
N LEU A 90 -37.21 -30.88 25.32
CA LEU A 90 -36.72 -31.92 26.23
C LEU A 90 -37.74 -33.08 26.28
N ASP A 91 -37.95 -33.79 25.18
CA ASP A 91 -38.61 -35.10 25.22
C ASP A 91 -37.52 -36.16 25.36
N SER A 92 -37.21 -36.39 26.63
CA SER A 92 -36.49 -37.53 27.17
C SER A 92 -37.14 -38.83 26.71
N ASP A 93 -36.41 -39.64 25.95
CA ASP A 93 -36.84 -41.01 25.66
C ASP A 93 -36.66 -41.89 26.92
N ALA A 94 -37.56 -42.86 27.11
CA ALA A 94 -37.81 -43.60 28.36
C ALA A 94 -36.69 -44.56 28.83
N THR A 95 -35.47 -44.39 28.33
CA THR A 95 -34.28 -45.14 28.75
C THR A 95 -33.22 -44.12 29.15
N GLY A 96 -33.28 -43.65 30.39
CA GLY A 96 -32.47 -42.55 30.95
C GLY A 96 -30.96 -42.83 31.08
N LEU A 97 -30.29 -43.20 29.99
CA LEU A 97 -28.84 -43.41 29.94
C LEU A 97 -28.18 -42.38 29.01
N PRO A 98 -27.22 -41.57 29.52
CA PRO A 98 -26.41 -40.70 28.68
C PRO A 98 -25.41 -41.53 27.86
N ARG A 99 -25.25 -41.22 26.57
CA ARG A 99 -24.20 -41.82 25.74
C ARG A 99 -22.85 -41.19 26.13
N VAL A 100 -22.12 -41.86 27.02
CA VAL A 100 -20.86 -41.38 27.61
C VAL A 100 -19.69 -41.46 26.62
N HIS A 101 -19.16 -40.27 26.30
CA HIS A 101 -17.75 -39.87 26.16
C HIS A 101 -16.73 -40.87 25.57
N GLY A 102 -16.23 -40.53 24.38
CA GLY A 102 -14.87 -40.84 23.95
C GLY A 102 -14.01 -39.58 24.02
N VAL A 103 -13.10 -39.55 25.00
CA VAL A 103 -12.10 -38.51 25.25
C VAL A 103 -11.16 -38.42 24.04
N TYR A 104 -11.08 -37.27 23.36
CA TYR A 104 -9.90 -36.95 22.55
C TYR A 104 -9.13 -35.84 23.25
N ASP A 105 -7.89 -36.21 23.52
CA ASP A 105 -6.89 -35.52 24.29
C ASP A 105 -6.48 -34.20 23.64
N GLY A 106 -6.12 -33.24 24.49
CA GLY A 106 -5.79 -31.88 24.09
C GLY A 106 -4.47 -31.80 23.34
N SER A 107 -4.48 -31.16 22.17
CA SER A 107 -3.31 -30.52 21.55
C SER A 107 -3.78 -29.54 20.47
N SER A 108 -4.23 -28.35 20.87
CA SER A 108 -4.44 -27.23 19.94
C SER A 108 -3.12 -26.44 19.79
N PRO A 109 -2.51 -26.36 18.60
CA PRO A 109 -1.23 -25.67 18.39
C PRO A 109 -1.33 -24.13 18.40
N TYR A 110 -2.48 -23.56 18.75
CA TYR A 110 -2.70 -22.12 18.81
C TYR A 110 -2.85 -21.63 20.26
N SER A 111 -1.79 -21.72 21.06
CA SER A 111 -1.67 -20.95 22.30
C SER A 111 -0.63 -19.83 22.12
N THR A 112 -1.12 -18.61 21.98
CA THR A 112 -0.31 -17.38 21.96
C THR A 112 0.23 -17.07 23.37
N PRO A 113 1.54 -16.79 23.54
CA PRO A 113 2.07 -16.43 24.85
C PRO A 113 1.62 -15.02 25.25
N LYS A 114 0.89 -14.91 26.36
CA LYS A 114 0.65 -13.63 27.05
C LYS A 114 1.96 -13.12 27.63
N GLN A 115 2.57 -12.10 27.02
CA GLN A 115 3.67 -11.37 27.64
C GLN A 115 3.16 -10.07 28.27
N THR A 116 3.29 -10.01 29.59
CA THR A 116 3.01 -8.85 30.43
C THR A 116 4.24 -7.93 30.57
N ARG A 117 3.99 -6.61 30.44
CA ARG A 117 4.75 -5.42 30.97
C ARG A 117 5.94 -4.90 30.14
N PRO A 118 6.46 -3.66 30.36
CA PRO A 118 5.90 -2.43 30.96
C PRO A 118 6.14 -1.14 30.10
N ARG A 119 5.57 -0.02 30.58
CA ARG A 119 5.71 1.38 30.10
C ARG A 119 7.14 1.80 29.75
N LYS A 120 7.32 2.50 28.63
CA LYS A 120 8.32 3.57 28.50
C LYS A 120 7.87 4.64 27.49
N SER A 121 7.81 5.88 27.96
CA SER A 121 7.53 7.09 27.22
C SER A 121 8.67 7.41 26.25
N SER A 122 8.35 7.98 25.09
CA SER A 122 9.25 8.87 24.34
C SER A 122 8.44 9.76 23.42
N HIS A 123 8.61 11.04 23.70
CA HIS A 123 8.12 12.24 23.02
C HIS A 123 8.87 12.45 21.68
N SER A 124 8.17 12.83 20.61
CA SER A 124 8.79 13.49 19.45
C SER A 124 7.74 14.22 18.60
N GLY A 125 8.08 15.42 18.15
CA GLY A 125 7.17 16.52 17.83
C GLY A 125 6.25 16.34 16.63
N GLU A 126 5.01 16.80 16.79
CA GLU A 126 4.13 17.13 15.67
C GLU A 126 4.57 18.47 15.07
N GLN A 127 5.01 18.46 13.82
CA GLN A 127 5.08 19.66 12.99
C GLN A 127 3.90 19.60 12.02
N GLN A 128 2.82 20.30 12.37
CA GLN A 128 1.67 20.51 11.49
C GLN A 128 2.09 21.40 10.32
N GLN A 129 1.96 20.89 9.09
CA GLN A 129 2.09 21.67 7.85
C GLN A 129 0.70 22.21 7.46
N PRO A 130 0.53 23.52 7.21
CA PRO A 130 -0.75 24.07 6.81
C PRO A 130 -1.08 23.70 5.36
N PHE A 131 -2.16 22.95 5.19
CA PHE A 131 -2.80 22.66 3.92
C PHE A 131 -3.40 23.96 3.35
N SER A 132 -2.78 24.54 2.32
CA SER A 132 -3.35 25.67 1.58
C SER A 132 -4.08 25.13 0.34
N GLY A 133 -5.39 24.90 0.49
CA GLY A 133 -6.30 24.68 -0.63
C GLY A 133 -6.84 26.01 -1.13
N ASN A 134 -6.39 26.46 -2.30
CA ASN A 134 -6.98 27.60 -2.99
C ASN A 134 -8.20 27.12 -3.79
N GLY A 135 -9.39 27.54 -3.38
CA GLY A 135 -10.57 27.57 -4.22
C GLY A 135 -10.86 29.00 -4.65
N PHE A 136 -10.91 29.23 -5.97
CA PHE A 136 -11.81 30.13 -6.69
C PHE A 136 -11.88 29.65 -8.13
#